data_AF-A0A7V2LND1-F1
#
_entry.id   AF-A0A7V2LND1-F1
#
_cell.length_a   1.000
_cell.length_b   1.000
_cell.length_c   1.000
_cell.angle_alpha   90.00
_cell.angle_beta   90.00
_cell.angle_gamma   90.00
#
_symmetry.space_group_name_H-M   'P 1'
#
loop_
_entity.id
_entity.type
_entity.pdbx_description
1 polymer ?
#
loop_
_entity_poly.entity_id
_entity_poly.type
_entity_poly.pdbx_seq_one_letter_code
_entity_poly.pdbx_strand_id
1 'polypeptide(L)'
;MSIRTAYITSFALGLLAWGALAALVTYTQPDASLQLAVSLALLLVAISATTMPFWGRIHQRLSPNSQGLVIKTAVRQGLWTGLFVIVLLLFHFIDLLDWILVLVTLMLFVLLEAFLQQRDRWKSADQVMTPQPKASKPRRSSPASSHRAGYSMARTKKGSAKQAGKKKK
;
A
#
# COMPACT_ATOMS: atom_id res chain seq x y z
N MET A 1 3.01 10.49 3.28
CA MET A 1 3.17 10.22 1.83
C MET A 1 1.81 10.38 1.17
N SER A 2 1.70 11.10 0.04
CA SER A 2 0.42 11.21 -0.69
C SER A 2 0.09 9.88 -1.38
N ILE A 3 -1.20 9.50 -1.43
CA ILE A 3 -1.67 8.26 -2.09
C ILE A 3 -1.25 8.21 -3.57
N ARG A 4 -1.22 9.38 -4.24
CA ARG A 4 -0.77 9.51 -5.62
C ARG A 4 0.71 9.16 -5.74
N THR A 5 1.53 9.63 -4.82
CA THR A 5 2.96 9.32 -4.78
C THR A 5 3.18 7.82 -4.60
N ALA A 6 2.44 7.18 -3.69
CA ALA A 6 2.53 5.72 -3.47
C ALA A 6 2.17 4.90 -4.72
N TYR A 7 1.16 5.33 -5.49
CA TYR A 7 0.78 4.67 -6.75
C TYR A 7 1.80 4.89 -7.86
N ILE A 8 2.36 6.10 -7.98
CA ILE A 8 3.40 6.37 -8.98
C ILE A 8 4.67 5.57 -8.65
N THR A 9 5.08 5.54 -7.38
CA THR A 9 6.28 4.79 -6.97
C THR A 9 6.10 3.29 -7.14
N SER A 10 4.94 2.73 -6.78
CA SER A 10 4.66 1.30 -7.01
C SER A 10 4.63 0.97 -8.50
N PHE A 11 3.97 1.78 -9.32
CA PHE A 11 3.96 1.56 -10.76
C PHE A 11 5.36 1.63 -11.39
N ALA A 12 6.16 2.63 -11.00
CA ALA A 12 7.55 2.75 -11.45
C ALA A 12 8.41 1.55 -11.01
N LEU A 13 8.24 1.09 -9.76
CA LEU A 13 8.90 -0.12 -9.26
C LEU A 13 8.48 -1.37 -10.06
N GLY A 14 7.20 -1.47 -10.41
CA GLY A 14 6.69 -2.56 -11.24
C GLY A 14 7.31 -2.58 -12.63
N LEU A 15 7.39 -1.42 -13.30
CA LEU A 15 8.06 -1.31 -14.60
C LEU A 15 9.55 -1.67 -14.52
N LEU A 16 10.24 -1.22 -13.46
CA LEU A 16 11.63 -1.56 -13.23
C LEU A 16 11.81 -3.06 -13.00
N ALA A 17 10.94 -3.69 -12.21
CA ALA A 17 10.95 -5.14 -11.98
C ALA A 17 10.68 -5.94 -13.25
N TRP A 18 9.74 -5.50 -14.10
CA TRP A 18 9.52 -6.09 -15.43
C TRP A 18 10.74 -5.97 -16.33
N GLY A 19 11.38 -4.79 -16.36
CA GLY A 19 12.61 -4.57 -17.12
C GLY A 19 13.76 -5.45 -16.62
N ALA A 20 13.93 -5.57 -15.31
CA ALA A 20 14.93 -6.44 -14.70
C ALA A 20 14.66 -7.93 -14.99
N LEU A 21 13.40 -8.36 -14.96
CA LEU A 21 13.01 -9.72 -15.32
C LEU A 21 13.29 -10.02 -16.80
N ALA A 22 12.91 -9.10 -17.70
CA ALA A 22 13.17 -9.23 -19.13
C ALA A 22 14.68 -9.28 -19.44
N ALA A 23 15.46 -8.43 -18.80
CA ALA A 23 16.91 -8.45 -18.91
C ALA A 23 17.49 -9.77 -18.40
N LEU A 24 17.06 -10.25 -17.22
CA LEU A 24 17.52 -11.51 -16.66
C LEU A 24 17.23 -12.69 -17.60
N VAL A 25 16.02 -12.77 -18.16
CA VAL A 25 15.63 -13.85 -19.07
C VAL A 25 16.37 -13.80 -20.40
N THR A 26 16.72 -12.60 -20.89
CA THR A 26 17.36 -12.44 -22.21
C THR A 26 18.87 -12.64 -22.18
N TYR A 27 19.54 -12.20 -21.11
CA TYR A 27 21.00 -12.13 -21.04
C TYR A 27 21.65 -13.24 -20.22
N THR A 28 20.88 -14.07 -19.53
CA THR A 28 21.42 -15.07 -18.61
C THR A 28 21.18 -16.48 -19.15
N GLN A 29 22.22 -17.32 -19.17
CA GLN A 29 22.09 -18.73 -19.47
C GLN A 29 21.36 -19.43 -18.32
N PRO A 30 20.50 -20.42 -18.61
CA PRO A 30 19.66 -21.08 -17.61
C PRO A 30 20.49 -21.91 -16.63
N ASP A 31 21.00 -21.29 -15.55
CA ASP A 31 21.50 -22.02 -14.39
C ASP A 31 20.34 -22.39 -13.46
N ALA A 32 20.29 -23.67 -13.08
CA ALA A 32 19.02 -24.34 -12.80
C ALA A 32 18.26 -23.91 -11.53
N SER A 33 18.90 -23.27 -10.53
CA SER A 33 18.25 -23.06 -9.22
C SER A 33 18.21 -21.61 -8.73
N LEU A 34 19.35 -20.94 -8.64
CA LEU A 34 19.41 -19.57 -8.09
C LEU A 34 18.70 -18.57 -9.00
N GLN A 35 18.90 -18.67 -10.31
CA GLN A 35 18.27 -17.76 -11.27
C GLN A 35 16.75 -17.93 -11.30
N LEU A 36 16.24 -19.16 -11.13
CA LEU A 36 14.82 -19.43 -11.02
C LEU A 36 14.22 -18.75 -9.78
N ALA A 37 14.90 -18.82 -8.62
CA ALA A 37 14.44 -18.14 -7.41
C ALA A 37 14.41 -16.61 -7.59
N VAL A 38 15.45 -16.04 -8.24
CA VAL A 38 15.52 -14.60 -8.51
C VAL A 38 14.46 -14.16 -9.52
N SER A 39 14.20 -14.93 -10.58
CA SER A 39 13.17 -14.63 -11.56
C SER A 39 11.77 -14.69 -10.96
N LEU A 40 11.49 -15.69 -10.10
CA LEU A 40 10.24 -15.77 -9.36
C LEU A 40 10.07 -14.60 -8.38
N ALA A 41 11.12 -14.20 -7.67
CA ALA A 41 11.08 -13.04 -6.77
C ALA A 41 10.83 -11.73 -7.54
N LEU A 42 11.49 -11.54 -8.68
CA LEU A 42 11.26 -10.40 -9.57
C LEU A 42 9.83 -10.39 -10.11
N LEU A 43 9.31 -11.54 -10.52
CA LEU A 43 7.94 -11.70 -10.97
C LEU A 43 6.93 -11.37 -9.85
N LEU A 44 7.21 -11.81 -8.61
CA LEU A 44 6.38 -11.46 -7.44
C LEU A 44 6.26 -9.95 -7.31
N VAL A 45 7.41 -9.27 -7.29
CA VAL A 45 7.47 -7.82 -7.10
C VAL A 45 6.80 -7.11 -8.29
N ALA A 46 7.07 -7.55 -9.51
CA ALA A 46 6.49 -6.98 -10.72
C ALA A 46 4.96 -7.04 -10.70
N ILE A 47 4.38 -8.22 -10.44
CA ILE A 47 2.92 -8.41 -10.39
C ILE A 47 2.30 -7.67 -9.20
N SER A 48 2.93 -7.75 -8.03
CA SER A 48 2.41 -7.09 -6.83
C SER A 48 2.35 -5.58 -7.01
N ALA A 49 3.40 -4.99 -7.59
CA ALA A 49 3.52 -3.56 -7.80
C ALA A 49 2.59 -3.05 -8.92
N THR A 50 2.37 -3.83 -10.00
CA THR A 50 1.43 -3.45 -11.07
C THR A 50 -0.03 -3.59 -10.66
N THR A 51 -0.38 -4.58 -9.84
CA THR A 51 -1.76 -4.82 -9.38
C THR A 51 -2.18 -3.93 -8.20
N MET A 52 -1.23 -3.45 -7.40
CA MET A 52 -1.49 -2.56 -6.26
C MET A 52 -2.38 -1.33 -6.59
N PRO A 53 -2.12 -0.51 -7.63
CA PRO A 53 -2.98 0.64 -7.94
C PRO A 53 -4.39 0.23 -8.38
N PHE A 54 -4.53 -0.94 -8.98
CA PHE A 54 -5.83 -1.49 -9.38
C PHE A 54 -6.68 -1.82 -8.14
N TRP A 55 -6.11 -2.57 -7.19
CA TRP A 55 -6.77 -2.89 -5.92
C TRP A 55 -7.07 -1.65 -5.08
N GLY A 56 -6.17 -0.68 -5.08
CA GLY A 56 -6.36 0.60 -4.40
C GLY A 56 -7.55 1.40 -4.96
N ARG A 57 -7.72 1.42 -6.29
CA ARG A 57 -8.89 2.07 -6.92
C ARG A 57 -10.21 1.35 -6.61
N ILE A 58 -10.21 0.02 -6.61
CA ILE A 58 -11.40 -0.76 -6.26
C ILE A 58 -11.81 -0.46 -4.82
N HIS A 59 -10.86 -0.51 -3.88
CA HIS A 59 -11.13 -0.23 -2.46
C HIS A 59 -11.59 1.21 -2.22
N GLN A 60 -11.01 2.17 -2.93
CA GLN A 60 -11.43 3.57 -2.82
C GLN A 60 -12.88 3.77 -3.28
N ARG A 61 -13.35 3.01 -4.28
CA ARG A 61 -14.75 3.05 -4.73
C ARG A 61 -15.70 2.38 -3.73
N LEU A 62 -15.27 1.29 -3.10
CA LEU A 62 -16.10 0.56 -2.14
C LEU A 62 -16.15 1.22 -0.75
N SER A 63 -15.07 1.88 -0.33
CA SER A 63 -14.93 2.49 1.01
C SER A 63 -14.23 3.86 0.95
N PRO A 64 -14.94 4.94 0.58
CA PRO A 64 -14.34 6.27 0.38
C PRO A 64 -13.80 6.94 1.67
N ASN A 65 -14.28 6.55 2.86
CA ASN A 65 -13.94 7.22 4.13
C ASN A 65 -12.64 6.76 4.81
N SER A 66 -11.92 5.76 4.28
CA SER A 66 -10.82 5.10 5.01
C SER A 66 -9.47 5.15 4.29
N GLN A 67 -9.01 6.34 3.90
CA GLN A 67 -7.80 6.52 3.06
C GLN A 67 -6.53 5.83 3.60
N GLY A 68 -6.29 5.84 4.91
CA GLY A 68 -5.12 5.17 5.51
C GLY A 68 -5.17 3.65 5.41
N LEU A 69 -6.37 3.08 5.49
CA LEU A 69 -6.61 1.63 5.41
C LEU A 69 -6.52 1.11 3.96
N VAL A 70 -6.82 1.98 2.98
CA VAL A 70 -6.76 1.65 1.55
C VAL A 70 -5.35 1.25 1.12
N ILE A 71 -4.32 1.99 1.52
CA ILE A 71 -2.94 1.71 1.09
C ILE A 71 -2.48 0.35 1.66
N LYS A 72 -2.67 0.11 2.96
CA LYS A 72 -2.28 -1.15 3.59
C LYS A 72 -2.97 -2.35 2.94
N THR A 73 -4.27 -2.22 2.67
CA THR A 73 -5.06 -3.27 2.04
C THR A 73 -4.63 -3.49 0.59
N ALA A 74 -4.36 -2.42 -0.17
CA ALA A 74 -3.87 -2.51 -1.54
C ALA A 74 -2.50 -3.20 -1.65
N VAL A 75 -1.56 -2.88 -0.75
CA VAL A 75 -0.25 -3.56 -0.70
C VAL A 75 -0.43 -5.05 -0.45
N ARG A 76 -1.25 -5.40 0.55
CA ARG A 76 -1.50 -6.81 0.91
C ARG A 76 -2.15 -7.57 -0.25
N GLN A 77 -3.17 -7.00 -0.88
CA GLN A 77 -3.88 -7.60 -2.02
C GLN A 77 -2.97 -7.74 -3.24
N GLY A 78 -2.11 -6.76 -3.51
CA GLY A 78 -1.09 -6.87 -4.56
C GLY A 78 -0.11 -8.01 -4.30
N LEU A 79 0.45 -8.08 -3.09
CA LEU A 79 1.38 -9.15 -2.69
C LEU A 79 0.74 -10.54 -2.82
N TRP A 80 -0.50 -10.64 -2.38
CA TRP A 80 -1.31 -11.84 -2.52
C TRP A 80 -1.51 -12.22 -3.99
N THR A 81 -1.91 -11.27 -4.84
CA THR A 81 -2.09 -11.53 -6.28
C THR A 81 -0.79 -12.03 -6.91
N GLY A 82 0.36 -11.44 -6.57
CA GLY A 82 1.66 -11.90 -7.03
C GLY A 82 1.98 -13.33 -6.57
N LEU A 83 1.73 -13.64 -5.29
CA LEU A 83 1.96 -14.98 -4.75
C LEU A 83 1.08 -16.03 -5.44
N PHE A 84 -0.19 -15.70 -5.67
CA PHE A 84 -1.12 -16.56 -6.40
C PHE A 84 -0.59 -16.90 -7.79
N VAL A 85 -0.13 -15.90 -8.55
CA VAL A 85 0.42 -16.13 -9.89
C VAL A 85 1.68 -17.00 -9.85
N ILE A 86 2.55 -16.82 -8.85
CA ILE A 86 3.73 -17.69 -8.69
C ILE A 86 3.36 -19.13 -8.39
N VAL A 87 2.38 -19.36 -7.51
CA VAL A 87 1.90 -20.71 -7.20
C VAL A 87 1.33 -21.37 -8.46
N LEU A 88 0.53 -20.65 -9.25
CA LEU A 88 0.03 -21.15 -10.53
C LEU A 88 1.17 -21.46 -11.52
N LEU A 89 2.19 -20.60 -11.60
CA LEU A 89 3.34 -20.81 -12.46
C LEU A 89 4.15 -22.04 -12.02
N LEU A 90 4.33 -22.24 -10.72
CA LEU A 90 4.99 -23.43 -10.18
C LEU A 90 4.19 -24.71 -10.49
N PHE A 91 2.86 -24.67 -10.39
CA PHE A 91 2.01 -25.78 -10.81
C PHE A 91 2.06 -26.05 -12.32
N HIS A 92 2.21 -25.00 -13.13
CA HIS A 92 2.44 -25.13 -14.55
C HIS A 92 3.75 -25.85 -14.87
N PHE A 93 4.85 -25.51 -14.17
CA PHE A 93 6.16 -26.14 -14.39
C PHE A 93 6.21 -27.63 -14.05
N ILE A 94 5.34 -28.12 -13.17
CA ILE A 94 5.24 -29.54 -12.82
C ILE A 94 4.14 -30.25 -13.61
N ASP A 95 3.55 -29.61 -14.62
CA ASP A 95 2.44 -30.11 -15.43
C ASP A 95 1.19 -30.54 -14.62
N LEU A 96 1.02 -30.05 -13.38
CA LEU A 96 -0.16 -30.29 -12.53
C LEU A 96 -1.27 -29.24 -12.72
N LEU A 97 -1.11 -28.33 -13.68
CA LEU A 97 -2.06 -27.24 -13.88
C LEU A 97 -3.34 -27.74 -14.59
N ASP A 98 -4.21 -28.39 -13.83
CA ASP A 98 -5.60 -28.66 -14.21
C ASP A 98 -6.47 -27.42 -13.91
N TRP A 99 -7.45 -27.14 -14.77
CA TRP A 99 -8.46 -26.12 -14.55
C TRP A 99 -9.18 -26.29 -13.21
N ILE A 100 -9.43 -27.53 -12.79
CA ILE A 100 -10.02 -27.83 -11.47
C ILE A 100 -9.08 -27.33 -10.37
N LEU A 101 -7.78 -27.56 -10.50
CA LEU A 101 -6.75 -27.20 -9.52
C LEU A 101 -6.57 -25.67 -9.44
N VAL A 102 -6.66 -24.97 -10.58
CA VAL A 102 -6.72 -23.50 -10.63
C VAL A 102 -7.90 -22.98 -9.83
N LEU A 103 -9.09 -23.55 -10.02
CA LEU A 103 -10.31 -23.12 -9.34
C LEU A 103 -10.25 -23.38 -7.83
N VAL A 104 -9.77 -24.57 -7.43
CA VAL A 104 -9.55 -24.91 -6.01
C VAL A 104 -8.53 -23.98 -5.37
N THR A 105 -7.40 -23.70 -6.04
CA THR A 105 -6.37 -22.80 -5.53
C THR A 105 -6.92 -21.38 -5.38
N LEU A 106 -7.68 -20.90 -6.38
CA LEU A 106 -8.34 -19.59 -6.31
C LEU A 106 -9.32 -19.52 -5.13
N MET A 107 -10.13 -20.56 -4.93
CA MET A 107 -11.08 -20.63 -3.82
C MET A 107 -10.37 -20.60 -2.46
N LEU A 108 -9.32 -21.40 -2.28
CA LEU A 108 -8.52 -21.44 -1.05
C LEU A 108 -7.89 -20.07 -0.76
N PHE A 109 -7.42 -19.40 -1.82
CA PHE A 109 -6.85 -18.08 -1.74
C PHE A 109 -7.85 -17.01 -1.26
N VAL A 110 -9.04 -17.01 -1.86
CA VAL A 110 -10.14 -16.11 -1.46
C VAL A 110 -10.56 -16.39 -0.01
N LEU A 111 -10.65 -17.65 0.38
CA LEU A 111 -11.03 -18.05 1.73
C LEU A 111 -10.00 -17.59 2.76
N LEU A 112 -8.71 -17.74 2.45
CA LEU A 112 -7.62 -17.33 3.33
C LEU A 112 -7.57 -15.79 3.49
N GLU A 113 -7.80 -15.04 2.41
CA GLU A 113 -7.91 -13.58 2.51
C GLU A 113 -9.15 -13.16 3.31
N ALA A 114 -10.31 -13.79 3.11
CA ALA A 114 -11.50 -13.53 3.90
C ALA A 114 -11.26 -13.79 5.40
N PHE A 115 -10.58 -14.89 5.73
CA PHE A 115 -10.20 -15.24 7.09
C PHE A 115 -9.27 -14.18 7.71
N LEU A 116 -8.24 -13.73 6.98
CA LEU A 116 -7.34 -12.68 7.45
C LEU A 116 -8.04 -11.34 7.65
N GLN A 117 -8.98 -10.98 6.76
CA GLN A 117 -9.80 -9.79 6.92
C GLN A 117 -10.67 -9.86 8.17
N GLN A 118 -11.26 -11.03 8.45
CA GLN A 118 -12.06 -11.23 9.67
C GLN A 118 -11.21 -11.09 10.93
N ARG A 119 -10.00 -11.67 10.93
CA ARG A 119 -9.05 -11.56 12.05
C ARG A 119 -8.64 -10.11 12.32
N ASP A 120 -8.43 -9.31 11.27
CA ASP A 120 -8.08 -7.89 11.43
C ASP A 120 -9.23 -7.07 12.03
N ARG A 121 -10.49 -7.41 11.71
CA ARG A 121 -11.67 -6.73 12.27
C ARG A 121 -11.78 -6.92 13.78
N TRP A 122 -11.43 -8.11 14.30
CA TRP A 122 -11.49 -8.40 15.74
C TRP A 122 -10.51 -7.54 16.53
N LYS A 123 -9.28 -7.35 16.03
CA LYS A 123 -8.28 -6.48 16.66
C LYS A 123 -8.73 -5.02 16.76
N SER A 124 -9.53 -4.56 15.80
CA SER A 124 -10.10 -3.21 15.85
C SER A 124 -11.25 -3.08 16.84
N ALA A 125 -12.01 -4.15 17.10
CA ALA A 125 -13.08 -4.14 18.10
C ALA A 125 -12.52 -4.02 19.53
N ASP A 126 -11.44 -4.73 19.84
CA ASP A 126 -10.80 -4.70 21.16
C ASP A 126 -10.30 -3.29 21.53
N GLN A 127 -9.75 -2.56 20.55
CA GLN A 127 -9.30 -1.18 20.75
C GLN A 127 -10.42 -0.20 21.09
N VAL A 128 -11.65 -0.47 20.63
CA VAL A 128 -12.82 0.36 20.94
C VAL A 128 -13.36 0.03 22.34
N MET A 129 -13.24 -1.23 22.77
CA MET A 129 -13.75 -1.70 24.06
C MET A 129 -12.80 -1.48 25.23
N THR A 130 -11.50 -1.30 24.98
CA THR A 130 -10.59 -0.86 26.05
C THR A 130 -10.93 0.60 26.33
N PRO A 131 -11.54 0.94 27.48
CA PRO A 131 -11.84 2.33 27.78
C PRO A 131 -10.50 3.03 27.81
N GLN A 132 -10.25 3.90 26.82
CA GLN A 132 -9.10 4.79 26.79
C GLN A 132 -8.94 5.33 28.21
N PRO A 133 -7.87 4.97 28.95
CA PRO A 133 -7.71 5.42 30.31
C PRO A 133 -7.72 6.93 30.22
N LYS A 134 -8.83 7.55 30.66
CA LYS A 134 -9.07 8.99 30.51
C LYS A 134 -7.78 9.64 30.93
N ALA A 135 -7.03 10.16 29.96
CA ALA A 135 -5.69 10.69 30.19
C ALA A 135 -5.85 11.62 31.37
N SER A 136 -5.29 11.23 32.51
CA SER A 136 -5.44 11.96 33.76
C SER A 136 -4.99 13.36 33.41
N LYS A 137 -5.97 14.29 33.40
CA LYS A 137 -5.78 15.70 33.06
C LYS A 137 -4.44 16.10 33.67
N PRO A 138 -3.44 16.54 32.88
CA PRO A 138 -2.16 16.93 33.46
C PRO A 138 -2.51 17.92 34.56
N ARG A 139 -2.22 17.51 35.80
CA ARG A 139 -2.47 18.32 36.99
C ARG A 139 -1.77 19.63 36.68
N ARG A 140 -2.54 20.69 36.39
CA ARG A 140 -2.01 22.04 36.14
C ARG A 140 -1.07 22.31 37.32
N SER A 141 0.22 22.17 37.11
CA SER A 141 1.20 22.77 37.99
C SER A 141 0.89 24.26 37.91
N SER A 142 0.51 24.83 39.04
CA SER A 142 0.28 26.27 39.18
C SER A 142 1.42 27.02 38.50
N PRO A 143 1.12 27.98 37.61
CA PRO A 143 2.16 28.81 37.04
C PRO A 143 2.82 29.57 38.19
N ALA A 144 4.08 29.25 38.46
CA ALA A 144 4.95 30.14 39.20
C ALA A 144 4.99 31.45 38.43
N SER A 145 4.54 32.51 39.10
CA SER A 145 4.53 33.87 38.62
C SER A 145 5.95 34.34 38.31
N SER A 146 6.40 34.22 37.06
CA SER A 146 7.56 34.99 36.59
C SER A 146 7.07 36.24 35.87
N HIS A 147 7.29 37.35 36.57
CA HIS A 147 7.18 38.73 36.12
C HIS A 147 7.64 38.98 34.67
N ARG A 148 6.74 39.57 33.87
CA ARG A 148 6.83 40.91 33.26
C ARG A 148 8.16 41.33 32.60
N ALA A 149 8.06 41.62 31.28
CA ALA A 149 8.71 42.66 30.45
C ALA A 149 9.26 42.03 29.16
N GLY A 150 9.01 42.50 27.94
CA GLY A 150 8.30 43.67 27.45
C GLY A 150 8.44 43.72 25.92
N TYR A 151 7.62 44.58 25.32
CA TYR A 151 7.83 45.29 24.05
C TYR A 151 7.90 44.56 22.69
N SER A 152 7.04 45.08 21.81
CA SER A 152 7.33 45.60 20.46
C SER A 152 6.68 44.80 19.32
N MET A 153 5.46 45.16 18.91
CA MET A 153 5.15 46.15 17.85
C MET A 153 5.69 45.80 16.44
N ALA A 154 4.71 45.67 15.55
CA ALA A 154 4.69 46.22 14.19
C ALA A 154 5.58 45.60 13.08
N ARG A 155 4.91 44.94 12.11
CA ARG A 155 4.85 45.36 10.68
C ARG A 155 4.06 44.32 9.87
N THR A 156 2.83 44.59 9.42
CA THR A 156 2.46 45.26 8.16
C THR A 156 3.32 44.92 6.92
N LYS A 157 2.72 44.15 5.99
CA LYS A 157 2.63 44.43 4.53
C LYS A 157 1.80 43.30 3.89
N LYS A 158 0.56 43.51 3.45
CA LYS A 158 0.12 44.16 2.20
C LYS A 158 0.99 43.78 0.98
N GLY A 159 0.40 42.97 0.09
CA GLY A 159 0.84 42.73 -1.28
C GLY A 159 -0.05 41.69 -1.94
N SER A 160 -1.17 42.10 -2.56
CA SER A 160 -1.30 42.31 -4.03
C SER A 160 -1.39 40.99 -4.80
N ALA A 161 -2.57 40.50 -5.19
CA ALA A 161 -3.40 40.93 -6.33
C ALA A 161 -3.05 40.21 -7.66
N LYS A 162 -4.10 39.97 -8.46
CA LYS A 162 -4.18 39.47 -9.85
C LYS A 162 -3.98 37.95 -10.03
N GLN A 163 -5.02 37.13 -10.18
CA GLN A 163 -6.07 37.16 -11.23
C GLN A 163 -5.52 37.53 -12.61
N ALA A 164 -5.32 36.54 -13.47
CA ALA A 164 -5.87 36.51 -14.84
C ALA A 164 -5.31 35.34 -15.65
N GLY A 165 -6.22 34.57 -16.26
CA GLY A 165 -6.01 34.07 -17.61
C GLY A 165 -5.66 32.58 -17.76
N LYS A 166 -6.66 31.78 -18.16
CA LYS A 166 -6.60 31.04 -19.43
C LYS A 166 -7.93 30.34 -19.74
N LYS A 167 -8.73 30.98 -20.59
CA LYS A 167 -9.65 30.31 -21.53
C LYS A 167 -8.88 30.12 -22.85
N LYS A 168 -8.86 28.90 -23.38
CA LYS A 168 -8.60 28.45 -24.77
C LYS A 168 -8.66 26.92 -24.69
N LYS A 169 -9.37 26.16 -25.51
CA LYS A 169 -10.23 26.36 -26.68
C LYS A 169 -11.20 25.18 -26.67
#